data_AF-A0AAE0RFI4-F1
#
_entry.id   AF-A0AAE0RFI4-F1
#
_cell.length_a   1.000
_cell.length_b   1.000
_cell.length_c   1.000
_cell.angle_alpha   90.00
_cell.angle_beta   90.00
_cell.angle_gamma   90.00
#
_symmetry.space_group_name_H-M   'P 1'
#
loop_
_entity.id
_entity.type
_entity.pdbx_description
1 polymer ?
#
loop_
_entity_poly.entity_id
_entity_poly.type
_entity_poly.pdbx_seq_one_letter_code
_entity_poly.pdbx_strand_id
1 'polypeptide(L)'
;VYGFVFMVNRVEADPTDVLVDRWPDFNVLFIRPQRLEKADLFKDMCIFTKDETSLRSLLIRADIFDWKQYFCLSVDVCHVELIRSIAANRGVPNIRNHVCHMMILQDLSKLTMERVWVAGAPAHDRYPKHIAPDPYAPSCGWWAYGKVGLRRFFGLCPAESRRQRLGHQALACVPQPQAWLQGGAPVTPVRATSHLRVSSLNESHVALVNSTWKFGCGDLSDRFIREMIMNYPSCCVLDSEGRPVSWILTYASGAMGMLYTLPEYRQKGYAKALVKTLAKKLHSEGYPVYCFIELENQASYRLFTSLGFTADPSYRATWFECDQ
;
A
#
# COMPACT_ATOMS: atom_id res chain seq x y z
N VAL A 1 10.09 -3.83 -4.62
CA VAL A 1 10.52 -5.09 -3.96
C VAL A 1 10.34 -5.07 -2.45
N TYR A 2 11.05 -4.20 -1.69
CA TYR A 2 10.98 -4.18 -0.22
C TYR A 2 9.55 -4.19 0.33
N GLY A 3 8.68 -3.33 -0.21
CA GLY A 3 7.28 -3.28 0.19
C GLY A 3 6.55 -4.63 0.10
N PHE A 4 6.67 -5.35 -1.02
CA PHE A 4 6.07 -6.69 -1.14
C PHE A 4 6.61 -7.68 -0.10
N VAL A 5 7.93 -7.73 0.10
CA VAL A 5 8.54 -8.62 1.12
C VAL A 5 8.04 -8.24 2.52
N PHE A 6 7.90 -6.95 2.80
CA PHE A 6 7.35 -6.46 4.06
C PHE A 6 5.89 -6.89 4.25
N MET A 7 5.06 -6.78 3.21
CA MET A 7 3.63 -7.13 3.25
C MET A 7 3.40 -8.64 3.41
N VAL A 8 4.13 -9.48 2.65
CA VAL A 8 4.02 -10.95 2.72
C VAL A 8 4.28 -11.49 4.13
N ASN A 9 5.09 -10.80 4.93
CA ASN A 9 5.40 -11.20 6.30
C ASN A 9 4.39 -10.70 7.36
N ARG A 10 3.41 -9.87 7.00
CA ARG A 10 2.53 -9.18 7.97
C ARG A 10 1.04 -9.43 7.76
N VAL A 11 0.63 -9.64 6.52
CA VAL A 11 -0.77 -9.83 6.17
C VAL A 11 -0.92 -11.11 5.39
N GLU A 12 -2.08 -11.75 5.49
CA GLU A 12 -2.49 -12.81 4.57
C GLU A 12 -2.72 -12.15 3.20
N ALA A 13 -1.61 -11.99 2.47
CA ALA A 13 -1.56 -11.40 1.15
C ALA A 13 -1.88 -12.46 0.10
N ASP A 14 -2.21 -11.98 -1.11
CA ASP A 14 -2.31 -12.86 -2.26
C ASP A 14 -1.02 -13.67 -2.44
N PRO A 15 -1.14 -14.95 -2.85
CA PRO A 15 0.01 -15.80 -3.08
C PRO A 15 1.02 -15.13 -4.02
N THR A 16 2.21 -14.90 -3.49
CA THR A 16 3.30 -14.20 -4.19
C THR A 16 4.60 -14.97 -3.99
N ASP A 17 5.26 -15.29 -5.09
CA ASP A 17 6.57 -15.93 -5.07
C ASP A 17 7.66 -14.86 -4.91
N VAL A 18 8.60 -15.12 -3.99
CA VAL A 18 9.85 -14.35 -3.87
C VAL A 18 10.97 -15.23 -4.38
N LEU A 19 11.50 -14.89 -5.55
CA LEU A 19 12.52 -15.66 -6.26
C LEU A 19 13.86 -14.93 -6.17
N VAL A 20 14.93 -15.67 -5.89
CA VAL A 20 16.30 -15.14 -5.88
C VAL A 20 17.20 -16.05 -6.71
N ASP A 21 18.25 -15.47 -7.30
CA ASP A 21 19.24 -16.22 -8.08
C ASP A 21 20.18 -17.03 -7.18
N ARG A 22 20.55 -16.48 -6.02
CA ARG A 22 21.40 -17.12 -5.00
C ARG A 22 20.95 -16.71 -3.61
N TRP A 23 21.34 -17.48 -2.60
CA TRP A 23 21.09 -17.13 -1.20
C TRP A 23 22.31 -17.47 -0.32
N PRO A 24 22.69 -16.63 0.65
CA PRO A 24 22.08 -15.33 0.99
C PRO A 24 22.49 -14.16 0.06
N ASP A 25 23.56 -14.33 -0.70
CA ASP A 25 24.16 -13.27 -1.54
C ASP A 25 23.51 -13.19 -2.93
N PHE A 26 22.21 -12.87 -2.96
CA PHE A 26 21.49 -12.66 -4.22
C PHE A 26 21.99 -11.41 -4.95
N ASN A 27 22.08 -11.54 -6.27
CA ASN A 27 22.22 -10.40 -7.17
C ASN A 27 20.86 -9.91 -7.65
N VAL A 28 19.88 -10.82 -7.81
CA VAL A 28 18.54 -10.51 -8.30
C VAL A 28 17.50 -11.05 -7.34
N LEU A 29 16.55 -10.20 -6.99
CA LEU A 29 15.34 -10.58 -6.27
C LEU A 29 14.14 -10.21 -7.12
N PHE A 30 13.30 -11.19 -7.40
CA PHE A 30 12.13 -11.07 -8.24
C PHE A 30 10.87 -11.43 -7.46
N ILE A 31 9.94 -10.49 -7.43
CA ILE A 31 8.60 -10.66 -6.88
C ILE A 31 7.67 -11.03 -8.02
N ARG A 32 7.06 -12.21 -7.93
CA ARG A 32 6.11 -12.72 -8.91
C ARG A 32 4.79 -13.08 -8.22
N PRO A 33 3.74 -12.25 -8.38
CA PRO A 33 2.38 -12.65 -8.01
C PRO A 33 2.00 -13.95 -8.72
N GLN A 34 1.35 -14.88 -8.01
CA GLN A 34 0.85 -16.09 -8.65
C GLN A 34 -0.33 -15.74 -9.56
N ARG A 35 -0.30 -16.25 -10.79
CA ARG A 35 -1.35 -16.02 -11.79
C ARG A 35 -2.31 -17.21 -11.75
N LEU A 36 -3.32 -17.10 -10.91
CA LEU A 36 -4.36 -18.12 -10.77
C LEU A 36 -5.50 -17.89 -11.77
N GLU A 37 -5.73 -16.64 -12.15
CA GLU A 37 -6.75 -16.23 -13.12
C GLU A 37 -6.24 -15.12 -14.05
N LYS A 38 -7.00 -14.82 -15.11
CA LYS A 38 -6.63 -13.81 -16.11
C LYS A 38 -6.48 -12.39 -15.53
N ALA A 39 -7.25 -12.05 -14.49
CA ALA A 39 -7.18 -10.75 -13.84
C ALA A 39 -5.86 -10.50 -13.10
N ASP A 40 -5.15 -11.57 -12.71
CA ASP A 40 -3.88 -11.46 -11.99
C ASP A 40 -2.74 -10.87 -12.86
N LEU A 41 -2.96 -10.71 -14.17
CA LEU A 41 -1.98 -10.06 -15.05
C LEU A 41 -1.76 -8.57 -14.74
N PHE A 42 -2.70 -7.93 -14.04
CA PHE A 42 -2.56 -6.55 -13.53
C PHE A 42 -1.69 -6.46 -12.28
N LYS A 43 -1.35 -7.59 -11.65
CA LYS A 43 -0.49 -7.58 -10.46
C LYS A 43 0.95 -7.31 -10.88
N ASP A 44 1.52 -6.26 -10.31
CA ASP A 44 2.89 -5.86 -10.57
C ASP A 44 3.88 -6.97 -10.22
N MET A 45 4.70 -7.35 -11.19
CA MET A 45 5.95 -8.04 -10.92
C MET A 45 7.03 -7.01 -10.63
N CYS A 46 7.90 -7.26 -9.66
CA CYS A 46 8.97 -6.32 -9.31
C CYS A 46 10.33 -7.00 -9.33
N ILE A 47 11.33 -6.34 -9.91
CA ILE A 47 12.71 -6.78 -9.85
C ILE A 47 13.55 -5.77 -9.08
N PHE A 48 14.40 -6.30 -8.20
CA PHE A 48 15.56 -5.62 -7.67
C PHE A 48 16.80 -6.35 -8.20
N THR A 49 17.81 -5.61 -8.65
CA THR A 49 19.07 -6.19 -9.08
C THR A 49 20.26 -5.33 -8.65
N LYS A 50 21.40 -5.99 -8.40
CA LYS A 50 22.72 -5.38 -8.24
C LYS A 50 23.62 -5.61 -9.47
N ASP A 51 23.22 -6.51 -10.37
CA ASP A 51 24.03 -6.98 -11.49
C ASP A 51 23.16 -7.16 -12.74
N GLU A 52 23.56 -6.46 -13.80
CA GLU A 52 22.84 -6.48 -15.06
C GLU A 52 22.90 -7.86 -15.75
N THR A 53 23.98 -8.61 -15.56
CA THR A 53 24.14 -9.96 -16.16
C THR A 53 23.10 -10.93 -15.59
N SER A 54 22.96 -10.92 -14.26
CA SER A 54 21.98 -11.74 -13.56
C SER A 54 20.55 -11.34 -13.94
N LEU A 55 20.28 -10.04 -14.09
CA LEU A 55 18.99 -9.54 -14.58
C LEU A 55 18.69 -10.06 -16.00
N ARG A 56 19.65 -9.96 -16.92
CA ARG A 56 19.50 -10.45 -18.29
C ARG A 56 19.18 -11.94 -18.32
N SER A 57 19.89 -12.75 -17.54
CA SER A 57 19.64 -14.19 -17.41
C SER A 57 18.23 -14.50 -16.92
N LEU A 58 17.69 -13.70 -15.99
CA LEU A 58 16.31 -13.84 -15.53
C LEU A 58 15.30 -13.47 -16.64
N LEU A 59 15.49 -12.35 -17.33
CA LEU A 59 14.55 -11.81 -18.32
C LEU A 59 14.40 -12.69 -19.58
N ILE A 60 15.42 -13.49 -19.92
CA ILE A 60 15.36 -14.41 -21.07
C ILE A 60 14.65 -15.74 -20.76
N ARG A 61 14.32 -16.02 -19.50
CA ARG A 61 13.68 -17.27 -19.10
C ARG A 61 12.21 -17.32 -19.53
N ALA A 62 11.90 -18.22 -20.46
CA ALA A 62 10.54 -18.40 -20.97
C ALA A 62 9.57 -19.03 -19.95
N ASP A 63 10.09 -19.70 -18.92
CA ASP A 63 9.30 -20.21 -17.79
C ASP A 63 8.91 -19.11 -16.79
N ILE A 64 9.46 -17.90 -16.95
CA ILE A 64 9.18 -16.74 -16.09
C ILE A 64 8.46 -15.64 -16.87
N PHE A 65 8.98 -15.28 -18.04
CA PHE A 65 8.46 -14.20 -18.88
C PHE A 65 7.91 -14.75 -20.18
N ASP A 66 6.59 -14.66 -20.32
CA ASP A 66 5.95 -14.68 -21.63
C ASP A 66 5.82 -13.24 -22.13
N TRP A 67 6.79 -12.82 -22.95
CA TRP A 67 6.82 -11.48 -23.55
C TRP A 67 5.64 -11.19 -24.48
N LYS A 68 4.86 -12.20 -24.88
CA LYS A 68 3.66 -12.00 -25.71
C LYS A 68 2.39 -11.84 -24.89
N GLN A 69 2.46 -12.09 -23.58
CA GLN A 69 1.35 -11.92 -22.65
C GLN A 69 1.45 -10.56 -21.96
N TYR A 70 0.31 -9.96 -21.62
CA TYR A 70 0.28 -8.78 -20.76
C TYR A 70 0.93 -9.06 -19.40
N PHE A 71 1.77 -8.15 -18.97
CA PHE A 71 2.25 -8.06 -17.60
C PHE A 71 2.72 -6.65 -17.28
N CYS A 72 2.64 -6.30 -16.00
CA CYS A 72 3.26 -5.11 -15.43
C CYS A 72 4.59 -5.49 -14.79
N LEU A 73 5.69 -4.90 -15.26
CA LEU A 73 7.02 -5.11 -14.69
C LEU A 73 7.59 -3.81 -14.14
N SER A 74 7.89 -3.80 -12.85
CA SER A 74 8.54 -2.72 -12.12
C SER A 74 10.04 -3.02 -11.94
N VAL A 75 10.89 -2.07 -12.36
CA VAL A 75 12.35 -2.11 -12.15
C VAL A 75 12.92 -0.69 -12.02
N ASP A 76 14.18 -0.57 -11.65
CA ASP A 76 14.92 0.69 -11.76
C ASP A 76 15.01 1.17 -13.23
N VAL A 77 14.85 2.48 -13.45
CA VAL A 77 14.98 3.16 -14.75
C VAL A 77 16.33 2.91 -15.43
N CYS A 78 17.40 2.64 -14.67
CA CYS A 78 18.72 2.38 -15.25
C CYS A 78 18.75 1.13 -16.15
N HIS A 79 17.80 0.20 -15.98
CA HIS A 79 17.70 -1.05 -16.77
C HIS A 79 16.73 -0.97 -17.95
N VAL A 80 16.19 0.21 -18.27
CA VAL A 80 15.18 0.36 -19.32
C VAL A 80 15.67 -0.10 -20.69
N GLU A 81 16.89 0.26 -21.07
CA GLU A 81 17.45 -0.12 -22.38
C GLU A 81 17.65 -1.64 -22.50
N LEU A 82 18.08 -2.30 -21.42
CA LEU A 82 18.17 -3.76 -21.38
C LEU A 82 16.80 -4.39 -21.62
N ILE A 83 15.77 -3.95 -20.90
CA ILE A 83 14.40 -4.49 -21.02
C ILE A 83 13.85 -4.29 -22.43
N ARG A 84 13.99 -3.09 -23.00
CA ARG A 84 13.59 -2.80 -24.39
C ARG A 84 14.31 -3.70 -25.38
N SER A 85 15.62 -3.89 -25.21
CA SER A 85 16.40 -4.75 -26.10
C SER A 85 15.93 -6.21 -26.07
N ILE A 86 15.59 -6.73 -24.88
CA ILE A 86 15.10 -8.11 -24.73
C ILE A 86 13.70 -8.23 -25.32
N ALA A 87 12.80 -7.28 -25.03
CA ALA A 87 11.45 -7.27 -25.58
C ALA A 87 11.46 -7.24 -27.12
N ALA A 88 12.27 -6.37 -27.73
CA ALA A 88 12.45 -6.29 -29.18
C ALA A 88 12.95 -7.63 -29.76
N ASN A 89 13.95 -8.25 -29.14
CA ASN A 89 14.45 -9.57 -29.54
C ASN A 89 13.42 -10.70 -29.37
N ARG A 90 12.36 -10.48 -28.58
CA ARG A 90 11.23 -11.39 -28.39
C ARG A 90 10.03 -11.05 -29.27
N GLY A 91 10.18 -10.10 -30.19
CA GLY A 91 9.15 -9.70 -31.15
C GLY A 91 8.18 -8.65 -30.62
N VAL A 92 8.50 -7.97 -29.51
CA VAL A 92 7.68 -6.90 -28.92
C VAL A 92 8.50 -5.61 -28.79
N PRO A 93 8.79 -4.92 -29.91
CA PRO A 93 9.63 -3.73 -29.90
C PRO A 93 8.96 -2.49 -29.28
N ASN A 94 7.62 -2.49 -29.21
CA ASN A 94 6.82 -1.32 -28.81
C ASN A 94 6.25 -1.46 -27.39
N ILE A 95 7.10 -1.71 -26.41
CA ILE A 95 6.66 -1.73 -25.00
C ILE A 95 6.45 -0.29 -24.49
N ARG A 96 5.33 -0.06 -23.79
CA ARG A 96 5.10 1.22 -23.11
C ARG A 96 5.79 1.19 -21.76
N ASN A 97 6.26 2.35 -21.30
CA ASN A 97 6.83 2.47 -19.97
C ASN A 97 6.42 3.76 -19.28
N HIS A 98 6.16 3.66 -17.98
CA HIS A 98 5.78 4.76 -17.10
C HIS A 98 6.87 4.95 -16.05
N VAL A 99 7.55 6.09 -16.08
CA VAL A 99 8.62 6.40 -15.12
C VAL A 99 8.02 7.19 -13.97
N CYS A 100 8.32 6.78 -12.74
CA CYS A 100 7.80 7.41 -11.54
C CYS A 100 8.92 7.81 -10.57
N HIS A 101 8.73 8.95 -9.91
CA HIS A 101 9.38 9.26 -8.65
C HIS A 101 8.89 8.30 -7.57
N MET A 102 9.82 7.65 -6.85
CA MET A 102 9.50 7.05 -5.56
C MET A 102 9.59 8.14 -4.50
N MET A 103 8.46 8.50 -3.90
CA MET A 103 8.40 9.49 -2.83
C MET A 103 8.18 8.80 -1.49
N ILE A 104 8.99 9.14 -0.49
CA ILE A 104 8.93 8.54 0.85
C ILE A 104 8.76 9.62 1.92
N LEU A 105 7.95 9.33 2.93
CA LEU A 105 7.84 10.14 4.13
C LEU A 105 8.62 9.47 5.27
N GLN A 106 9.79 10.01 5.56
CA GLN A 106 10.65 9.50 6.63
C GLN A 106 10.25 10.02 8.02
N ASP A 107 9.71 11.24 8.08
CA ASP A 107 9.37 11.93 9.32
C ASP A 107 7.93 12.45 9.28
N LEU A 108 7.08 11.91 10.14
CA LEU A 108 5.67 12.26 10.24
C LEU A 108 5.40 13.57 10.95
N SER A 109 6.35 14.11 11.71
CA SER A 109 6.21 15.43 12.33
C SER A 109 5.95 16.52 11.27
N LYS A 110 6.40 16.27 10.03
CA LYS A 110 6.17 17.11 8.85
C LYS A 110 4.70 17.18 8.41
N LEU A 111 3.85 16.22 8.83
CA LEU A 111 2.41 16.31 8.62
C LEU A 111 1.77 17.29 9.62
N THR A 112 1.96 18.59 9.41
CA THR A 112 1.40 19.65 10.27
C THR A 112 -0.13 19.53 10.40
N MET A 113 -0.64 19.81 11.61
CA MET A 113 -2.08 19.77 11.90
C MET A 113 -2.81 20.97 11.30
N GLU A 114 -3.76 20.70 10.40
CA GLU A 114 -4.94 21.54 10.23
C GLU A 114 -6.11 20.71 10.80
N ARG A 115 -6.86 21.27 11.75
CA ARG A 115 -7.96 20.56 12.42
C ARG A 115 -9.09 20.30 11.42
N VAL A 116 -9.08 19.13 10.79
CA VAL A 116 -10.26 18.59 10.09
C VAL A 116 -10.97 17.68 11.08
N TRP A 117 -12.22 18.00 11.41
CA TRP A 117 -13.06 17.12 12.22
C TRP A 117 -13.34 15.84 11.44
N VAL A 118 -12.71 14.74 11.85
CA VAL A 118 -13.08 13.40 11.41
C VAL A 118 -14.18 12.93 12.35
N ALA A 119 -15.42 12.89 11.86
CA ALA A 119 -16.48 12.18 12.56
C ALA A 119 -16.08 10.70 12.63
N GLY A 120 -15.79 10.21 13.84
CA GLY A 120 -15.42 8.81 14.06
C GLY A 120 -16.55 7.90 13.58
N ALA A 121 -16.39 7.34 12.38
CA ALA A 121 -17.10 6.11 12.04
C ALA A 121 -16.55 5.01 12.96
N PRO A 122 -17.37 4.10 13.49
CA PRO A 122 -16.83 2.90 14.10
C PRO A 122 -15.96 2.22 13.04
N ALA A 123 -14.67 2.10 13.33
CA ALA A 123 -13.81 1.22 12.56
C ALA A 123 -14.41 -0.18 12.74
N HIS A 124 -15.13 -0.66 11.73
CA HIS A 124 -15.17 -2.10 11.52
C HIS A 124 -13.73 -2.46 11.13
N ASP A 125 -12.89 -2.68 12.14
CA ASP A 125 -11.55 -3.22 12.03
C ASP A 125 -11.67 -4.59 11.39
N ARG A 126 -11.75 -4.61 10.05
CA ARG A 126 -11.72 -5.84 9.24
C ARG A 126 -10.30 -6.27 8.91
N TYR A 127 -9.30 -5.45 9.25
CA TYR A 127 -7.90 -5.78 9.06
C TYR A 127 -7.36 -6.41 10.34
N PRO A 128 -6.71 -7.58 10.26
CA PRO A 128 -6.18 -8.22 11.45
C PRO A 128 -5.07 -7.33 12.06
N LYS A 129 -5.24 -6.95 13.33
CA LYS A 129 -4.22 -6.23 14.10
C LYS A 129 -3.10 -7.19 14.45
N HIS A 130 -1.94 -7.04 13.84
CA HIS A 130 -0.75 -7.80 14.19
C HIS A 130 0.31 -6.89 14.80
N ILE A 131 0.73 -7.23 16.01
CA ILE A 131 1.78 -6.54 16.77
C ILE A 131 3.10 -6.74 16.04
N ALA A 132 3.77 -5.63 15.67
CA ALA A 132 5.10 -5.65 15.12
C ALA A 132 6.13 -6.07 16.19
N PRO A 133 7.11 -6.94 15.90
CA PRO A 133 8.27 -7.07 16.76
C PRO A 133 9.15 -5.81 16.67
N ASP A 134 9.73 -5.44 17.82
CA ASP A 134 10.62 -4.29 18.03
C ASP A 134 11.87 -4.37 17.13
N PRO A 135 12.20 -3.34 16.34
CA PRO A 135 13.38 -3.33 15.48
C PRO A 135 14.74 -3.31 16.19
N TYR A 136 14.80 -3.25 17.53
CA TYR A 136 16.08 -3.13 18.27
C TYR A 136 16.35 -4.23 19.32
N ALA A 137 15.61 -5.34 19.35
CA ALA A 137 15.89 -6.43 20.28
C ALA A 137 16.99 -7.40 19.78
N PRO A 138 18.01 -7.75 20.60
CA PRO A 138 19.06 -8.69 20.19
C PRO A 138 18.62 -10.16 20.35
N SER A 139 18.72 -10.89 19.23
CA SER A 139 18.82 -12.36 19.05
C SER A 139 17.83 -13.31 19.75
N CYS A 140 17.10 -14.09 18.95
CA CYS A 140 17.12 -15.56 18.98
C CYS A 140 16.50 -16.10 17.67
N GLY A 141 17.26 -16.92 16.95
CA GLY A 141 16.96 -17.33 15.58
C GLY A 141 15.72 -18.19 15.42
N TRP A 142 15.05 -18.02 14.27
CA TRP A 142 14.10 -18.99 13.73
C TRP A 142 14.33 -19.09 12.22
N TRP A 143 14.85 -20.25 11.80
CA TRP A 143 14.78 -20.70 10.41
C TRP A 143 13.41 -21.37 10.22
N ALA A 144 12.70 -21.05 9.13
CA ALA A 144 11.62 -21.89 8.64
C ALA A 144 11.58 -21.88 7.11
N TYR A 145 12.00 -23.01 6.55
CA TYR A 145 11.73 -23.42 5.17
C TYR A 145 10.25 -23.79 5.02
N GLY A 146 9.66 -23.51 3.86
CA GLY A 146 8.35 -24.02 3.47
C GLY A 146 8.41 -25.40 2.79
N LYS A 147 7.45 -26.28 3.11
CA LYS A 147 6.73 -27.17 2.17
C LYS A 147 5.53 -27.90 2.83
N VAL A 148 4.35 -27.70 2.23
CA VAL A 148 3.25 -28.65 1.88
C VAL A 148 2.69 -29.63 2.93
N GLY A 149 1.38 -29.51 3.21
CA GLY A 149 0.43 -30.63 3.03
C GLY A 149 -0.30 -31.27 4.23
N LEU A 150 -1.64 -31.19 4.15
CA LEU A 150 -2.71 -32.05 4.73
C LEU A 150 -3.13 -31.92 6.21
N ARG A 151 -4.40 -31.51 6.38
CA ARG A 151 -5.21 -31.61 7.62
C ARG A 151 -5.33 -33.07 8.09
N ARG A 152 -5.19 -33.30 9.40
CA ARG A 152 -6.01 -34.26 10.17
C ARG A 152 -5.96 -33.92 11.67
N PHE A 153 -7.14 -33.71 12.24
CA PHE A 153 -7.38 -33.73 13.69
C PHE A 153 -7.03 -35.10 14.25
N PHE A 154 -6.34 -35.16 15.40
CA PHE A 154 -6.63 -36.09 16.49
C PHE A 154 -6.13 -35.47 17.80
N GLY A 155 -7.01 -35.36 18.78
CA GLY A 155 -6.66 -34.93 20.12
C GLY A 155 -5.89 -36.02 20.87
N LEU A 156 -5.28 -35.60 21.98
CA LEU A 156 -5.28 -36.27 23.29
C LEU A 156 -4.46 -35.41 24.27
N CYS A 157 -5.13 -34.89 25.30
CA CYS A 157 -4.55 -34.68 26.64
C CYS A 157 -4.34 -36.06 27.31
N PRO A 158 -3.65 -36.23 28.46
CA PRO A 158 -3.45 -35.25 29.55
C PRO A 158 -2.07 -35.27 30.27
N ALA A 159 -1.85 -34.28 31.16
CA ALA A 159 -1.55 -34.47 32.60
C ALA A 159 -0.57 -33.43 33.20
N GLU A 160 -1.10 -32.67 34.16
CA GLU A 160 -0.52 -32.21 35.45
C GLU A 160 0.83 -31.46 35.48
N SER A 161 0.97 -30.28 36.10
CA SER A 161 0.63 -30.00 37.51
C SER A 161 0.54 -28.49 37.86
N ARG A 162 -0.31 -28.22 38.86
CA ARG A 162 -0.52 -27.01 39.70
C ARG A 162 0.79 -26.33 40.15
N ARG A 163 0.91 -25.04 40.51
CA ARG A 163 0.00 -23.97 40.98
C ARG A 163 0.85 -22.67 41.00
N GLN A 164 0.37 -21.55 40.47
CA GLN A 164 0.86 -20.20 40.82
C GLN A 164 -0.32 -19.26 41.10
N ARG A 165 0.01 -18.17 41.81
CA ARG A 165 -0.77 -17.43 42.80
C ARG A 165 -1.84 -16.50 42.20
N LEU A 166 -2.90 -16.26 42.98
CA LEU A 166 -3.88 -15.19 42.83
C LEU A 166 -3.68 -14.11 43.91
N GLY A 167 -4.08 -12.87 43.56
CA GLY A 167 -4.33 -11.75 44.49
C GLY A 167 -3.44 -10.53 44.18
N HIS A 168 -3.78 -9.65 43.23
CA HIS A 168 -4.75 -8.53 43.30
C HIS A 168 -4.55 -7.55 44.46
N GLN A 169 -4.23 -6.29 44.12
CA GLN A 169 -4.83 -5.03 44.61
C GLN A 169 -4.19 -3.86 43.82
N ALA A 170 -4.95 -3.14 42.98
CA ALA A 170 -5.78 -1.95 43.29
C ALA A 170 -4.94 -0.64 43.23
N LEU A 171 -5.10 0.16 42.17
CA LEU A 171 -5.94 1.37 42.08
C LEU A 171 -5.27 2.63 42.65
N ALA A 172 -5.05 3.63 41.80
CA ALA A 172 -5.22 5.04 42.17
C ALA A 172 -5.45 5.89 40.92
N CYS A 173 -6.68 6.42 40.79
CA CYS A 173 -7.05 7.55 39.94
C CYS A 173 -6.44 8.85 40.49
N VAL A 174 -6.14 9.81 39.60
CA VAL A 174 -5.90 11.21 39.96
C VAL A 174 -6.70 12.11 38.98
N PRO A 175 -7.37 13.18 39.44
CA PRO A 175 -8.53 13.78 38.76
C PRO A 175 -8.22 14.98 37.85
N GLN A 176 -9.19 15.29 36.97
CA GLN A 176 -9.28 16.52 36.17
C GLN A 176 -9.63 17.76 37.02
N PRO A 177 -9.29 18.98 36.56
CA PRO A 177 -9.96 20.20 36.99
C PRO A 177 -10.99 20.69 35.94
N GLN A 178 -12.23 20.86 36.39
CA GLN A 178 -13.25 21.71 35.78
C GLN A 178 -13.24 23.08 36.48
N ALA A 179 -13.27 24.17 35.70
CA ALA A 179 -14.09 25.38 35.89
C ALA A 179 -13.49 26.52 35.07
N TRP A 180 -14.30 27.14 34.20
CA TRP A 180 -14.47 28.58 33.96
C TRP A 180 -15.40 28.73 32.74
N LEU A 181 -16.71 28.80 33.01
CA LEU A 181 -17.70 29.38 32.11
C LEU A 181 -18.00 30.78 32.66
N GLN A 182 -17.80 31.82 31.84
CA GLN A 182 -18.73 32.93 31.57
C GLN A 182 -17.96 34.14 31.00
N GLY A 183 -18.44 34.65 29.85
CA GLY A 183 -17.89 35.81 29.16
C GLY A 183 -18.14 35.74 27.66
N GLY A 184 -19.40 35.91 27.24
CA GLY A 184 -19.78 35.93 25.82
C GLY A 184 -19.47 37.26 25.15
N ALA A 185 -18.86 37.19 23.96
CA ALA A 185 -19.01 38.19 22.90
C ALA A 185 -19.79 37.50 21.75
N PRO A 186 -20.65 38.21 21.00
CA PRO A 186 -21.46 37.59 19.96
C PRO A 186 -20.56 37.17 18.80
N VAL A 187 -20.27 35.88 18.71
CA VAL A 187 -19.62 35.30 17.53
C VAL A 187 -20.71 35.14 16.48
N THR A 188 -20.59 35.88 15.39
CA THR A 188 -21.40 35.68 14.19
C THR A 188 -21.35 34.20 13.79
N PRO A 189 -22.48 33.52 13.54
CA PRO A 189 -22.45 32.13 13.13
C PRO A 189 -21.84 32.07 11.74
N VAL A 190 -20.60 31.60 11.66
CA VAL A 190 -19.99 31.20 10.40
C VAL A 190 -20.84 30.05 9.87
N ARG A 191 -21.47 30.32 8.72
CA ARG A 191 -22.32 29.40 7.96
C ARG A 191 -21.66 28.02 7.90
N ALA A 192 -22.35 27.00 8.43
CA ALA A 192 -21.87 25.64 8.51
C ALA A 192 -21.37 25.16 7.14
N THR A 193 -20.07 24.90 7.02
CA THR A 193 -19.50 24.18 5.89
C THR A 193 -20.06 22.75 5.94
N SER A 194 -20.66 22.31 4.85
CA SER A 194 -21.22 20.96 4.68
C SER A 194 -20.28 19.88 5.26
N HIS A 195 -20.84 18.99 6.06
CA HIS A 195 -20.12 17.96 6.80
C HIS A 195 -19.47 16.94 5.85
N LEU A 196 -18.26 17.25 5.37
CA LEU A 196 -17.45 16.31 4.61
C LEU A 196 -16.93 15.23 5.57
N ARG A 197 -17.33 13.99 5.33
CA ARG A 197 -16.99 12.84 6.18
C ARG A 197 -15.87 12.04 5.55
N VAL A 198 -14.81 11.79 6.32
CA VAL A 198 -13.77 10.82 5.94
C VAL A 198 -14.24 9.41 6.33
N SER A 199 -14.08 8.45 5.44
CA SER A 199 -14.43 7.04 5.62
C SER A 199 -13.41 6.14 4.92
N SER A 200 -13.61 4.83 4.93
CA SER A 200 -12.91 3.87 4.07
C SER A 200 -13.75 3.50 2.85
N LEU A 201 -13.08 3.10 1.76
CA LEU A 201 -13.76 2.48 0.63
C LEU A 201 -14.27 1.08 1.02
N ASN A 202 -15.24 0.57 0.26
CA ASN A 202 -15.77 -0.77 0.39
C ASN A 202 -16.14 -1.28 -1.01
N GLU A 203 -16.58 -2.54 -1.08
CA GLU A 203 -16.87 -3.23 -2.33
C GLU A 203 -17.84 -2.48 -3.27
N SER A 204 -18.83 -1.74 -2.75
CA SER A 204 -19.76 -0.98 -3.59
C SER A 204 -19.10 0.19 -4.34
N HIS A 205 -17.86 0.55 -3.99
CA HIS A 205 -17.12 1.64 -4.62
C HIS A 205 -16.15 1.16 -5.72
N VAL A 206 -15.98 -0.15 -5.93
CA VAL A 206 -15.00 -0.69 -6.88
C VAL A 206 -15.25 -0.15 -8.29
N ALA A 207 -16.50 -0.20 -8.77
CA ALA A 207 -16.87 0.27 -10.11
C ALA A 207 -16.54 1.77 -10.33
N LEU A 208 -16.70 2.60 -9.29
CA LEU A 208 -16.35 4.02 -9.33
C LEU A 208 -14.85 4.22 -9.46
N VAL A 209 -14.06 3.52 -8.64
CA VAL A 209 -12.59 3.61 -8.70
C VAL A 209 -12.09 3.08 -10.05
N ASN A 210 -12.66 2.00 -10.54
CA ASN A 210 -12.29 1.38 -11.82
C ASN A 210 -12.55 2.31 -13.01
N SER A 211 -13.75 2.90 -13.09
CA SER A 211 -14.14 3.78 -14.20
C SER A 211 -13.39 5.11 -14.25
N THR A 212 -12.77 5.52 -13.14
CA THR A 212 -12.00 6.78 -13.03
C THR A 212 -10.50 6.57 -13.12
N TRP A 213 -10.03 5.32 -13.03
CA TRP A 213 -8.62 4.99 -13.16
C TRP A 213 -8.22 4.90 -14.63
N LYS A 214 -7.17 5.63 -15.02
CA LYS A 214 -6.74 5.71 -16.44
C LYS A 214 -6.26 4.36 -17.03
N PHE A 215 -5.94 3.40 -16.17
CA PHE A 215 -5.56 2.03 -16.55
C PHE A 215 -6.70 1.03 -16.33
N GLY A 216 -7.92 1.50 -16.05
CA GLY A 216 -9.10 0.66 -15.88
C GLY A 216 -9.44 -0.07 -17.19
N CYS A 217 -9.61 -1.39 -17.10
CA CYS A 217 -9.92 -2.30 -18.21
C CYS A 217 -10.94 -3.36 -17.75
N GLY A 218 -12.19 -2.94 -17.61
CA GLY A 218 -13.33 -3.83 -17.33
C GLY A 218 -13.14 -4.71 -16.10
N ASP A 219 -13.54 -5.98 -16.23
CA ASP A 219 -13.54 -6.95 -15.12
C ASP A 219 -12.13 -7.29 -14.61
N LEU A 220 -11.10 -7.17 -15.45
CA LEU A 220 -9.72 -7.48 -15.06
C LEU A 220 -9.21 -6.51 -13.98
N SER A 221 -9.41 -5.21 -14.19
CA SER A 221 -9.03 -4.19 -13.22
C SER A 221 -10.01 -4.08 -12.05
N ASP A 222 -11.29 -4.48 -12.22
CA ASP A 222 -12.28 -4.53 -11.13
C ASP A 222 -11.78 -5.43 -10.00
N ARG A 223 -11.34 -6.65 -10.34
CA ARG A 223 -10.83 -7.60 -9.34
C ARG A 223 -9.58 -7.07 -8.63
N PHE A 224 -8.63 -6.51 -9.38
CA PHE A 224 -7.42 -5.91 -8.80
C PHE A 224 -7.76 -4.80 -7.79
N ILE A 225 -8.71 -3.92 -8.15
CA ILE A 225 -9.18 -2.84 -7.25
C ILE A 225 -9.94 -3.38 -6.05
N ARG A 226 -10.78 -4.40 -6.25
CA ARG A 226 -11.51 -5.07 -5.16
C ARG A 226 -10.55 -5.66 -4.13
N GLU A 227 -9.52 -6.38 -4.57
CA GLU A 227 -8.48 -6.92 -3.69
C GLU A 227 -7.82 -5.80 -2.87
N MET A 228 -7.50 -4.66 -3.48
CA MET A 228 -6.93 -3.52 -2.75
C MET A 228 -7.88 -2.95 -1.68
N ILE A 229 -9.15 -2.75 -2.03
CA ILE A 229 -10.15 -2.18 -1.12
C ILE A 229 -10.42 -3.12 0.06
N MET A 230 -10.48 -4.43 -0.20
CA MET A 230 -10.87 -5.42 0.80
C MET A 230 -9.73 -5.79 1.76
N ASN A 231 -8.48 -5.78 1.28
CA ASN A 231 -7.35 -6.33 2.04
C ASN A 231 -6.41 -5.26 2.62
N TYR A 232 -6.42 -4.02 2.12
CA TYR A 232 -5.50 -2.98 2.59
C TYR A 232 -6.22 -1.68 3.01
N PRO A 233 -5.61 -0.87 3.90
CA PRO A 233 -6.16 0.41 4.31
C PRO A 233 -6.45 1.34 3.11
N SER A 234 -7.65 1.92 3.09
CA SER A 234 -8.05 2.96 2.15
C SER A 234 -8.77 4.10 2.88
N CYS A 235 -8.81 5.28 2.26
CA CYS A 235 -9.53 6.44 2.76
C CYS A 235 -10.28 7.15 1.64
N CYS A 236 -11.48 7.65 1.91
CA CYS A 236 -12.27 8.49 1.01
C CYS A 236 -12.96 9.63 1.74
N VAL A 237 -13.28 10.69 1.00
CA VAL A 237 -14.19 11.77 1.41
C VAL A 237 -15.54 11.51 0.78
N LEU A 238 -16.60 11.55 1.59
CA LEU A 238 -17.99 11.39 1.15
C LEU A 238 -18.69 12.74 1.02
N ASP A 239 -19.58 12.86 0.03
CA ASP A 239 -20.54 13.97 -0.07
C ASP A 239 -21.73 13.80 0.92
N SER A 240 -22.68 14.73 0.87
CA SER A 240 -23.90 14.71 1.69
C SER A 240 -24.81 13.51 1.43
N GLU A 241 -24.67 12.86 0.28
CA GLU A 241 -25.43 11.67 -0.13
C GLU A 241 -24.67 10.37 0.22
N GLY A 242 -23.49 10.48 0.83
CA GLY A 242 -22.66 9.34 1.22
C GLY A 242 -21.83 8.76 0.07
N ARG A 243 -21.70 9.45 -1.07
CA ARG A 243 -20.93 8.99 -2.24
C ARG A 243 -19.47 9.44 -2.14
N PRO A 244 -18.49 8.57 -2.47
CA PRO A 244 -17.08 8.98 -2.52
C PRO A 244 -16.82 10.04 -3.60
N VAL A 245 -16.22 11.16 -3.21
CA VAL A 245 -15.84 12.27 -4.12
C VAL A 245 -14.33 12.47 -4.23
N SER A 246 -13.58 11.88 -3.31
CA SER A 246 -12.13 11.78 -3.36
C SER A 246 -11.69 10.53 -2.60
N TRP A 247 -10.64 9.86 -3.05
CA TRP A 247 -10.14 8.64 -2.42
C TRP A 247 -8.65 8.42 -2.65
N ILE A 248 -8.08 7.53 -1.84
CA ILE A 248 -6.73 7.00 -1.95
C ILE A 248 -6.73 5.54 -1.44
N LEU A 249 -5.97 4.68 -2.12
CA LEU A 249 -5.84 3.25 -1.82
C LEU A 249 -4.40 2.91 -1.42
N THR A 250 -4.22 1.71 -0.91
CA THR A 250 -2.91 1.08 -0.66
C THR A 250 -2.77 -0.13 -1.57
N TYR A 251 -1.70 -0.18 -2.36
CA TYR A 251 -1.37 -1.32 -3.22
C TYR A 251 -0.92 -2.53 -2.39
N ALA A 252 -0.91 -3.72 -2.98
CA ALA A 252 -0.34 -4.94 -2.37
C ALA A 252 1.16 -4.82 -2.04
N SER A 253 1.87 -3.86 -2.66
CA SER A 253 3.24 -3.53 -2.27
C SER A 253 3.32 -2.72 -0.97
N GLY A 254 2.21 -2.16 -0.47
CA GLY A 254 2.18 -1.20 0.64
C GLY A 254 2.31 0.26 0.19
N ALA A 255 2.54 0.53 -1.11
CA ALA A 255 2.57 1.89 -1.63
C ALA A 255 1.18 2.54 -1.58
N MET A 256 1.10 3.82 -1.20
CA MET A 256 -0.12 4.59 -1.39
C MET A 256 -0.28 4.96 -2.86
N GLY A 257 -1.52 4.93 -3.36
CA GLY A 257 -1.80 5.43 -4.70
C GLY A 257 -3.28 5.35 -5.07
N MET A 258 -3.55 5.38 -6.38
CA MET A 258 -4.90 5.64 -6.92
C MET A 258 -5.57 6.88 -6.27
N LEU A 259 -4.77 7.87 -5.92
CA LEU A 259 -5.26 9.13 -5.36
C LEU A 259 -6.04 9.87 -6.45
N TYR A 260 -7.32 10.13 -6.17
CA TYR A 260 -8.18 10.83 -7.11
C TYR A 260 -9.17 11.72 -6.39
N THR A 261 -9.55 12.80 -7.07
CA THR A 261 -10.63 13.72 -6.67
C THR A 261 -11.44 14.04 -7.92
N LEU A 262 -12.76 13.81 -7.84
CA LEU A 262 -13.70 14.17 -8.89
C LEU A 262 -13.53 15.66 -9.29
N PRO A 263 -13.57 16.01 -10.59
CA PRO A 263 -13.27 17.36 -11.07
C PRO A 263 -13.96 18.50 -10.30
N GLU A 264 -15.26 18.36 -10.03
CA GLU A 264 -16.13 19.32 -9.35
C GLU A 264 -15.85 19.45 -7.82
N TYR A 265 -15.01 18.55 -7.29
CA TYR A 265 -14.55 18.56 -5.90
C TYR A 265 -13.05 18.92 -5.75
N ARG A 266 -12.35 19.25 -6.84
CA ARG A 266 -10.94 19.67 -6.80
C ARG A 266 -10.75 21.03 -6.17
N GLN A 267 -9.50 21.33 -5.80
CA GLN A 267 -9.07 22.59 -5.17
C GLN A 267 -9.72 22.89 -3.79
N LYS A 268 -10.38 21.89 -3.19
CA LYS A 268 -10.98 21.97 -1.84
C LYS A 268 -10.11 21.34 -0.74
N GLY A 269 -8.88 20.91 -1.08
CA GLY A 269 -7.93 20.33 -0.13
C GLY A 269 -8.14 18.84 0.20
N TYR A 270 -9.10 18.15 -0.41
CA TYR A 270 -9.44 16.75 -0.08
C TYR A 270 -8.29 15.77 -0.29
N ALA A 271 -7.59 15.87 -1.43
CA ALA A 271 -6.42 15.04 -1.70
C ALA A 271 -5.35 15.18 -0.61
N LYS A 272 -5.06 16.41 -0.17
CA LYS A 272 -4.11 16.70 0.92
C LYS A 272 -4.56 16.05 2.23
N ALA A 273 -5.84 16.16 2.57
CA ALA A 273 -6.41 15.56 3.78
C ALA A 273 -6.33 14.03 3.76
N LEU A 274 -6.64 13.40 2.61
CA LEU A 274 -6.58 11.96 2.43
C LEU A 274 -5.16 11.41 2.52
N VAL A 275 -4.18 12.06 1.87
CA VAL A 275 -2.76 11.66 1.98
C VAL A 275 -2.30 11.73 3.43
N LYS A 276 -2.61 12.81 4.16
CA LYS A 276 -2.29 12.93 5.59
C LYS A 276 -2.94 11.82 6.42
N THR A 277 -4.20 11.51 6.16
CA THR A 277 -4.97 10.53 6.93
C THR A 277 -4.43 9.13 6.70
N LEU A 278 -4.25 8.71 5.44
CA LEU A 278 -3.74 7.39 5.11
C LEU A 278 -2.29 7.22 5.57
N ALA A 279 -1.42 8.23 5.39
CA ALA A 279 -0.04 8.20 5.87
C ALA A 279 0.06 7.96 7.38
N LYS A 280 -0.78 8.65 8.18
CA LYS A 280 -0.84 8.44 9.63
C LYS A 280 -1.34 7.06 10.00
N LYS A 281 -2.38 6.57 9.31
CA LYS A 281 -2.93 5.23 9.54
C LYS A 281 -1.88 4.16 9.26
N LEU A 282 -1.26 4.19 8.08
CA LEU A 282 -0.21 3.26 7.67
C LEU A 282 0.95 3.27 8.68
N HIS A 283 1.43 4.45 9.08
CA HIS A 283 2.50 4.50 10.06
C HIS A 283 2.09 3.95 11.43
N SER A 284 0.89 4.24 11.92
CA SER A 284 0.42 3.75 13.22
C SER A 284 0.30 2.22 13.26
N GLU A 285 0.15 1.58 12.10
CA GLU A 285 0.13 0.13 11.93
C GLU A 285 1.53 -0.44 11.58
N GLY A 286 2.56 0.42 11.56
CA GLY A 286 3.95 0.06 11.34
C GLY A 286 4.37 -0.08 9.87
N TYR A 287 3.53 0.34 8.92
CA TYR A 287 3.87 0.30 7.50
C TYR A 287 4.83 1.44 7.11
N PRO A 288 5.73 1.20 6.13
CA PRO A 288 6.45 2.29 5.48
C PRO A 288 5.47 3.19 4.72
N VAL A 289 5.71 4.50 4.76
CA VAL A 289 4.84 5.49 4.08
C VAL A 289 5.53 6.00 2.83
N TYR A 290 5.10 5.50 1.68
CA TYR A 290 5.68 5.87 0.39
C TYR A 290 4.65 5.75 -0.74
N CYS A 291 4.96 6.33 -1.89
CA CYS A 291 4.14 6.26 -3.10
C CYS A 291 5.00 6.38 -4.36
N PHE A 292 4.38 6.10 -5.50
CA PHE A 292 4.96 6.33 -6.82
C PHE A 292 4.16 7.39 -7.57
N ILE A 293 4.85 8.37 -8.14
CA ILE A 293 4.24 9.48 -8.87
C ILE A 293 4.92 9.58 -10.23
N GLU A 294 4.14 9.44 -11.31
CA GLU A 294 4.63 9.63 -12.69
C GLU A 294 5.33 10.98 -12.86
N LEU A 295 6.40 11.03 -13.66
CA LEU A 295 7.19 12.26 -13.89
C LEU A 295 6.33 13.41 -14.41
N GLU A 296 5.30 13.12 -15.20
CA GLU A 296 4.41 14.10 -15.79
C GLU A 296 3.37 14.63 -14.77
N ASN A 297 3.15 13.91 -13.66
CA ASN A 297 2.16 14.26 -12.65
C ASN A 297 2.70 15.29 -11.64
N GLN A 298 3.00 16.48 -12.16
CA GLN A 298 3.54 17.60 -11.41
C GLN A 298 2.62 18.09 -10.28
N ALA A 299 1.30 17.91 -10.44
CA ALA A 299 0.34 18.27 -9.41
C ALA A 299 0.48 17.38 -8.16
N SER A 300 0.54 16.06 -8.34
CA SER A 300 0.75 15.13 -7.25
C SER A 300 2.16 15.29 -6.65
N TYR A 301 3.19 15.44 -7.48
CA TYR A 301 4.56 15.65 -7.01
C TYR A 301 4.67 16.86 -6.06
N ARG A 302 4.09 18.00 -6.44
CA ARG A 302 4.04 19.20 -5.58
C ARG A 302 3.23 18.97 -4.31
N LEU A 303 2.09 18.28 -4.41
CA LEU A 303 1.27 17.95 -3.25
C LEU A 303 2.06 17.13 -2.22
N PHE A 304 2.68 16.02 -2.64
CA PHE A 304 3.43 15.15 -1.74
C PHE A 304 4.68 15.85 -1.19
N THR A 305 5.40 16.62 -2.01
CA THR A 305 6.52 17.45 -1.55
C THR A 305 6.09 18.44 -0.47
N SER A 306 4.93 19.10 -0.62
CA SER A 306 4.38 20.02 0.38
C SER A 306 4.00 19.34 1.71
N LEU A 307 3.86 18.01 1.70
CA LEU A 307 3.57 17.19 2.87
C LEU A 307 4.84 16.57 3.49
N GLY A 308 6.03 16.96 3.01
CA GLY A 308 7.31 16.51 3.55
C GLY A 308 7.82 15.20 2.96
N PHE A 309 7.17 14.67 1.91
CA PHE A 309 7.71 13.55 1.17
C PHE A 309 8.91 14.00 0.34
N THR A 310 9.92 13.14 0.25
CA THR A 310 11.13 13.36 -0.53
C THR A 310 11.27 12.28 -1.57
N ALA A 311 11.67 12.65 -2.79
CA ALA A 311 12.05 11.68 -3.81
C ALA A 311 13.50 11.23 -3.60
N ASP A 312 13.78 9.94 -3.77
CA ASP A 312 15.14 9.46 -3.91
C ASP A 312 15.68 9.85 -5.30
N PRO A 313 16.71 10.70 -5.44
CA PRO A 313 17.23 11.08 -6.75
C PRO A 313 17.92 9.93 -7.49
N SER A 314 18.40 8.91 -6.77
CA SER A 314 19.16 7.78 -7.32
C SER A 314 18.27 6.65 -7.87
N TYR A 315 16.98 6.65 -7.52
CA TYR A 315 16.04 5.61 -7.91
C TYR A 315 14.82 6.19 -8.63
N ARG A 316 14.47 5.60 -9.77
CA ARG A 316 13.16 5.79 -10.41
C ARG A 316 12.61 4.43 -10.73
N ALA A 317 11.38 4.19 -10.32
CA ALA A 317 10.68 2.99 -10.71
C ALA A 317 10.08 3.19 -12.10
N THR A 318 10.25 2.20 -12.96
CA THR A 318 9.65 2.16 -14.28
C THR A 318 8.71 0.96 -14.36
N TRP A 319 7.45 1.19 -14.73
CA TRP A 319 6.49 0.14 -15.05
C TRP A 319 6.45 -0.06 -16.55
N PHE A 320 6.66 -1.29 -16.99
CA PHE A 320 6.45 -1.68 -18.38
C PHE A 320 5.08 -2.30 -18.55
N GLU A 321 4.35 -1.84 -19.56
CA GLU A 321 3.11 -2.45 -20.02
C GLU A 321 3.39 -3.11 -21.37
N CYS A 322 3.23 -4.43 -21.39
CA CYS A 322 3.42 -5.25 -22.57
C CYS A 322 2.06 -5.59 -23.19
N ASP A 323 1.43 -4.62 -23.86
CA ASP A 323 0.22 -4.84 -24.65
C ASP A 323 0.59 -5.26 -26.08
N GLN A 324 -0.16 -6.20 -26.65
CA GLN A 324 -0.27 -6.33 -28.12
C GLN A 324 -1.31 -5.35 -28.64
#